data_AF-A0A820N4B0-F1
#
_entry.id   AF-A0A820N4B0-F1
#
_cell.length_a   1.000
_cell.length_b   1.000
_cell.length_c   1.000
_cell.angle_alpha   90.00
_cell.angle_beta   90.00
_cell.angle_gamma   90.00
#
_symmetry.space_group_name_H-M   'P 1'
#
loop_
_entity.id
_entity.type
_entity.pdbx_description
1 polymer ?
#
loop_
_entity_poly.entity_id
_entity_poly.type
_entity_poly.pdbx_seq_one_letter_code
_entity_poly.pdbx_strand_id
1 'polypeptide(L)'
;MVFKAFIKNKQANKAIALFNEIQNPNDVHMLLLFNSCAQLKTKEALDLVKKISKQIPKSFYSNRHLLTSLLDALMKCGDVAHAEALFYSSKDKVLPMYGAMMKGYVENNLAQKTIELFNELKNPAGMNTVLLNQMKLDDIQSSIPIYLIAIKAVAQIGDYSKAQSIVKQIPDCLLAENQIRSALIDLWGKVGSVDEAKLIFDKIRQPNTIEYTTMVNSYGLNGMGMQAIALFHQIPRELLHEATYVCALNACSHSGLVDEARLIFKNIEMKTMRIYSTMIDCLSRASAFEQAQELIDEYERNHSPYSTMYS
;
A
#
# COMPACT_ATOMS: atom_id res chain seq x y z
N MET A 1 17.21 -13.84 -18.20
CA MET A 1 16.83 -14.78 -17.11
C MET A 1 17.54 -14.42 -15.79
N VAL A 2 18.83 -14.06 -15.82
CA VAL A 2 19.65 -13.69 -14.64
C VAL A 2 19.17 -12.43 -13.90
N PHE A 3 18.83 -11.34 -14.61
CA PHE A 3 18.28 -10.11 -13.99
C PHE A 3 17.02 -10.36 -13.15
N LYS A 4 16.06 -11.13 -13.68
CA LYS A 4 14.81 -11.46 -12.98
C LYS A 4 15.06 -12.26 -11.69
N ALA A 5 16.10 -13.10 -11.67
CA ALA A 5 16.52 -13.85 -10.48
C ALA A 5 17.16 -12.93 -9.41
N PHE A 6 18.00 -11.97 -9.82
CA PHE A 6 18.57 -10.99 -8.89
C PHE A 6 17.51 -10.06 -8.30
N ILE A 7 16.53 -9.64 -9.10
CA ILE A 7 15.35 -8.88 -8.66
C ILE A 7 14.56 -9.68 -7.61
N LYS A 8 14.23 -10.94 -7.92
CA LYS A 8 13.44 -11.81 -7.01
C LYS A 8 14.17 -12.06 -5.67
N ASN A 9 15.50 -12.07 -5.68
CA ASN A 9 16.34 -12.30 -4.50
C ASN A 9 16.81 -11.01 -3.79
N LYS A 10 16.24 -9.83 -4.12
CA LYS A 10 16.67 -8.52 -3.58
C LYS A 10 18.16 -8.20 -3.78
N GLN A 11 18.83 -8.83 -4.74
CA GLN A 11 20.25 -8.64 -5.06
C GLN A 11 20.44 -7.62 -6.20
N ALA A 12 19.78 -6.47 -6.09
CA ALA A 12 19.74 -5.52 -7.20
C ALA A 12 21.08 -4.78 -7.45
N ASN A 13 22.02 -4.75 -6.49
CA ASN A 13 23.39 -4.28 -6.76
C ASN A 13 24.12 -5.15 -7.80
N LYS A 14 23.83 -6.46 -7.83
CA LYS A 14 24.35 -7.37 -8.87
C LYS A 14 23.66 -7.14 -10.22
N ALA A 15 22.38 -6.78 -10.22
CA ALA A 15 21.68 -6.37 -11.43
C ALA A 15 22.28 -5.07 -12.01
N ILE A 16 22.62 -4.10 -11.15
CA ILE A 16 23.29 -2.86 -11.56
C ILE A 16 24.68 -3.13 -12.14
N ALA A 17 25.49 -3.97 -11.48
CA ALA A 17 26.82 -4.36 -11.96
C ALA A 17 26.74 -5.08 -13.32
N LEU A 18 25.82 -6.05 -13.46
CA LEU A 18 25.60 -6.78 -14.70
C LEU A 18 25.12 -5.86 -15.83
N PHE A 19 24.35 -4.82 -15.53
CA PHE A 19 23.93 -3.84 -16.54
C PHE A 19 25.11 -3.01 -17.07
N ASN A 20 26.05 -2.63 -16.19
CA ASN A 20 27.25 -1.89 -16.60
C ASN A 20 28.17 -2.73 -17.53
N GLU A 21 28.03 -4.05 -17.53
CA GLU A 21 28.77 -4.97 -18.41
C GLU A 21 28.11 -5.14 -19.80
N ILE A 22 26.84 -4.74 -19.97
CA ILE A 22 26.13 -4.89 -21.26
C ILE A 22 26.57 -3.80 -22.22
N GLN A 23 27.24 -4.20 -23.31
CA GLN A 23 27.43 -3.33 -24.47
C GLN A 23 26.10 -3.28 -25.27
N ASN A 24 25.53 -2.09 -25.41
CA ASN A 24 24.24 -1.79 -26.09
C ASN A 24 22.99 -2.41 -25.42
N PRO A 25 22.49 -1.81 -24.33
CA PRO A 25 21.24 -2.24 -23.71
C PRO A 25 20.04 -2.03 -24.66
N ASN A 26 19.20 -3.06 -24.80
CA ASN A 26 17.93 -2.99 -25.53
C ASN A 26 16.77 -2.69 -24.57
N ASP A 27 15.57 -2.51 -25.11
CA ASP A 27 14.35 -2.20 -24.36
C ASP A 27 14.10 -3.17 -23.19
N VAL A 28 14.38 -4.47 -23.36
CA VAL A 28 14.17 -5.48 -22.30
C VAL A 28 15.15 -5.28 -21.15
N HIS A 29 16.42 -5.00 -21.44
CA HIS A 29 17.43 -4.70 -20.42
C HIS A 29 17.04 -3.44 -19.62
N MET A 30 16.55 -2.41 -20.31
CA MET A 30 16.12 -1.15 -19.69
C MET A 30 14.90 -1.33 -18.79
N LEU A 31 13.89 -2.08 -19.24
CA LEU A 31 12.70 -2.40 -18.46
C LEU A 31 13.06 -3.14 -17.15
N LEU A 32 13.93 -4.15 -17.26
CA LEU A 32 14.38 -4.93 -16.11
C LEU A 32 15.18 -4.07 -15.13
N LEU A 33 16.05 -3.19 -15.64
CA LEU A 33 16.82 -2.30 -14.81
C LEU A 33 15.91 -1.33 -14.03
N PHE A 34 15.00 -0.65 -14.71
CA PHE A 34 14.11 0.31 -14.05
C PHE A 34 13.24 -0.35 -12.99
N ASN A 35 12.68 -1.54 -13.29
CA ASN A 35 11.94 -2.31 -12.30
C ASN A 35 12.81 -2.73 -11.09
N SER A 36 14.11 -2.98 -11.30
CA SER A 36 15.07 -3.26 -10.22
C SER A 36 15.31 -2.02 -9.35
N CYS A 37 15.58 -0.88 -9.98
CA CYS A 37 15.81 0.40 -9.30
C CYS A 37 14.58 0.82 -8.49
N ALA A 38 13.38 0.67 -9.07
CA ALA A 38 12.09 0.92 -8.43
C ALA A 38 11.88 0.09 -7.15
N GLN A 39 12.41 -1.13 -7.08
CA GLN A 39 12.33 -1.97 -5.88
C GLN A 39 13.35 -1.60 -4.81
N LEU A 40 14.51 -1.10 -5.21
CA LEU A 40 15.59 -0.71 -4.28
C LEU A 40 15.25 0.55 -3.50
N LYS A 41 14.67 1.56 -4.16
CA LYS A 41 14.36 2.86 -3.54
C LYS A 41 15.57 3.54 -2.87
N THR A 42 16.77 3.33 -3.41
CA THR A 42 18.02 3.92 -2.88
C THR A 42 18.53 5.06 -3.75
N LYS A 43 19.45 5.86 -3.18
CA LYS A 43 20.11 6.96 -3.88
C LYS A 43 20.99 6.46 -5.04
N GLU A 44 21.67 5.33 -4.87
CA GLU A 44 22.49 4.72 -5.92
C GLU A 44 21.64 4.27 -7.11
N ALA A 45 20.47 3.69 -6.82
CA ALA A 45 19.50 3.34 -7.85
C ALA A 45 19.01 4.59 -8.60
N LEU A 46 18.78 5.70 -7.88
CA LEU A 46 18.39 6.97 -8.50
C LEU A 46 19.48 7.51 -9.43
N ASP A 47 20.71 7.57 -8.96
CA ASP A 47 21.84 8.11 -9.71
C ASP A 47 22.08 7.31 -11.00
N LEU A 48 21.89 5.99 -10.93
CA LEU A 48 21.94 5.12 -12.11
C LEU A 48 20.80 5.40 -13.10
N VAL A 49 19.55 5.47 -12.61
CA VAL A 49 18.38 5.78 -13.46
C VAL A 49 18.59 7.12 -14.16
N LYS A 50 19.08 8.14 -13.45
CA LYS A 50 19.42 9.46 -14.02
C LYS A 50 20.50 9.37 -15.07
N LYS A 51 21.62 8.72 -14.77
CA LYS A 51 22.75 8.56 -15.69
C LYS A 51 22.29 7.93 -17.00
N ILE A 52 21.50 6.86 -16.89
CA ILE A 52 21.00 6.11 -18.04
C ILE A 52 19.95 6.91 -18.79
N SER A 53 19.01 7.59 -18.12
CA SER A 53 18.00 8.43 -18.77
C SER A 53 18.60 9.48 -19.72
N LYS A 54 19.78 10.03 -19.39
CA LYS A 54 20.51 10.98 -20.23
C LYS A 54 21.15 10.34 -21.47
N GLN A 55 21.44 9.05 -21.44
CA GLN A 55 22.09 8.30 -22.52
C GLN A 55 21.10 7.63 -23.46
N ILE A 56 19.82 7.62 -23.09
CA ILE A 56 18.75 6.96 -23.84
C ILE A 56 18.41 7.76 -25.13
N PRO A 57 18.28 7.08 -26.28
CA PRO A 57 17.82 7.71 -27.52
C PRO A 57 16.40 8.28 -27.40
N LYS A 58 16.09 9.37 -28.12
CA LYS A 58 14.75 9.98 -28.12
C LYS A 58 13.62 9.01 -28.47
N SER A 59 13.90 8.01 -29.31
CA SER A 59 12.94 6.96 -29.71
C SER A 59 12.42 6.12 -28.54
N PHE A 60 13.19 6.00 -27.45
CA PHE A 60 12.78 5.27 -26.25
C PHE A 60 11.59 5.91 -25.54
N TYR A 61 11.56 7.24 -25.49
CA TYR A 61 10.48 8.00 -24.85
C TYR A 61 9.15 7.85 -25.59
N SER A 62 9.17 7.35 -26.83
CA SER A 62 7.98 6.97 -27.59
C SER A 62 7.40 5.61 -27.17
N ASN A 63 8.18 4.76 -26.47
CA ASN A 63 7.69 3.46 -26.00
C ASN A 63 6.96 3.60 -24.66
N ARG A 64 5.64 3.44 -24.70
CA ARG A 64 4.74 3.64 -23.56
C ARG A 64 5.07 2.77 -22.34
N HIS A 65 5.46 1.51 -22.56
CA HIS A 65 5.76 0.58 -21.45
C HIS A 65 7.08 0.95 -20.77
N LEU A 66 8.11 1.28 -21.56
CA LEU A 66 9.41 1.68 -21.04
C LEU A 66 9.35 3.01 -20.30
N LEU A 67 8.64 3.98 -20.87
CA LEU A 67 8.41 5.27 -20.20
C LEU A 67 7.65 5.07 -18.89
N THR A 68 6.62 4.21 -18.85
CA THR A 68 5.91 3.89 -17.60
C THR A 68 6.84 3.30 -16.54
N SER A 69 7.73 2.36 -16.90
CA SER A 69 8.71 1.80 -15.96
C SER A 69 9.75 2.82 -15.50
N LEU A 70 10.18 3.73 -16.38
CA LEU A 70 11.08 4.83 -16.00
C LEU A 70 10.41 5.78 -14.99
N LEU A 71 9.14 6.14 -15.23
CA LEU A 71 8.36 6.97 -14.30
C LEU A 71 8.23 6.29 -12.94
N ASP A 72 7.85 5.00 -12.89
CA ASP A 72 7.74 4.24 -11.63
C ASP A 72 9.09 4.19 -10.88
N ALA A 73 10.21 4.00 -11.59
CA ALA A 73 11.54 4.01 -10.99
C ALA A 73 11.92 5.37 -10.42
N LEU A 74 11.73 6.46 -11.18
CA LEU A 74 12.03 7.82 -10.73
C LEU A 74 11.20 8.20 -9.50
N MET A 75 9.88 7.95 -9.54
CA MET A 75 8.99 8.25 -8.43
C MET A 75 9.37 7.49 -7.16
N LYS A 76 9.63 6.17 -7.25
CA LYS A 76 10.00 5.36 -6.08
C LYS A 76 11.39 5.66 -5.52
N CYS A 77 12.28 6.15 -6.38
CA CYS A 77 13.59 6.66 -5.97
C CYS A 77 13.56 8.12 -5.47
N GLY A 78 12.39 8.76 -5.47
CA GLY A 78 12.17 10.10 -4.89
C GLY A 78 12.42 11.28 -5.83
N ASP A 79 12.70 11.05 -7.11
CA ASP A 79 12.86 12.14 -8.09
C ASP A 79 11.56 12.46 -8.82
N VAL A 80 10.69 13.12 -8.09
CA VAL A 80 9.36 13.51 -8.56
C VAL A 80 9.46 14.55 -9.68
N ALA A 81 10.41 15.48 -9.62
CA ALA A 81 10.53 16.58 -10.59
C ALA A 81 10.89 16.08 -12.00
N HIS A 82 11.85 15.14 -12.12
CA HIS A 82 12.17 14.55 -13.43
C HIS A 82 11.02 13.68 -13.96
N ALA A 83 10.35 12.93 -13.09
CA ALA A 83 9.20 12.13 -13.49
C ALA A 83 8.06 13.03 -14.04
N GLU A 84 7.77 14.15 -13.37
CA GLU A 84 6.79 15.14 -13.83
C GLU A 84 7.17 15.71 -15.21
N ALA A 85 8.41 16.13 -15.39
CA ALA A 85 8.88 16.67 -16.67
C ALA A 85 8.71 15.66 -17.83
N LEU A 86 9.02 14.39 -17.60
CA LEU A 86 8.84 13.32 -18.60
C LEU A 86 7.36 13.00 -18.85
N PHE A 87 6.55 12.97 -17.79
CA PHE A 87 5.13 12.69 -17.92
C PHE A 87 4.41 13.79 -18.72
N TYR A 88 4.59 15.07 -18.37
CA TYR A 88 3.90 16.18 -19.03
C TYR A 88 4.40 16.43 -20.45
N SER A 89 5.67 16.16 -20.76
CA SER A 89 6.20 16.25 -22.11
C SER A 89 5.73 15.13 -23.06
N SER A 90 5.23 14.01 -22.51
CA SER A 90 4.67 12.92 -23.31
C SER A 90 3.31 13.32 -23.93
N LYS A 91 3.18 13.13 -25.25
CA LYS A 91 1.91 13.37 -25.97
C LYS A 91 0.95 12.18 -25.96
N ASP A 92 1.47 10.96 -25.75
CA ASP A 92 0.70 9.71 -25.81
C ASP A 92 0.64 9.06 -24.42
N LYS A 93 -0.08 9.72 -23.50
CA LYS A 93 -0.24 9.25 -22.12
C LYS A 93 -1.25 8.10 -22.07
N VAL A 94 -0.96 7.09 -21.25
CA VAL A 94 -1.84 5.93 -21.02
C VAL A 94 -2.11 5.70 -19.54
N LEU A 95 -3.19 4.99 -19.20
CA LEU A 95 -3.59 4.71 -17.81
C LEU A 95 -2.44 4.18 -16.92
N PRO A 96 -1.57 3.25 -17.38
CA PRO A 96 -0.42 2.83 -16.58
C PRO A 96 0.54 3.97 -16.18
N MET A 97 0.73 4.98 -17.03
CA MET A 97 1.56 6.16 -16.69
C MET A 97 0.91 7.01 -15.60
N TYR A 98 -0.41 7.26 -15.69
CA TYR A 98 -1.17 7.93 -14.64
C TYR A 98 -1.09 7.14 -13.33
N GLY A 99 -1.27 5.82 -13.38
CA GLY A 99 -1.15 4.95 -12.21
C GLY A 99 0.23 4.99 -11.56
N ALA A 100 1.31 4.98 -12.36
CA ALA A 100 2.68 5.10 -11.87
C ALA A 100 2.93 6.45 -11.19
N MET A 101 2.50 7.57 -11.81
CA MET A 101 2.63 8.92 -11.24
C MET A 101 1.81 9.07 -9.95
N MET A 102 0.53 8.71 -9.99
CA MET A 102 -0.37 8.78 -8.83
C MET A 102 0.15 7.93 -7.66
N LYS A 103 0.57 6.69 -7.92
CA LYS A 103 1.16 5.83 -6.88
C LYS A 103 2.43 6.44 -6.32
N GLY A 104 3.28 6.95 -7.20
CA GLY A 104 4.49 7.66 -6.83
C GLY A 104 4.23 8.84 -5.91
N TYR A 105 3.24 9.67 -6.22
CA TYR A 105 2.88 10.82 -5.39
C TYR A 105 2.42 10.39 -3.98
N VAL A 106 1.55 9.37 -3.88
CA VAL A 106 1.12 8.79 -2.61
C VAL A 106 2.29 8.25 -1.79
N GLU A 107 3.27 7.60 -2.43
CA GLU A 107 4.47 7.07 -1.74
C GLU A 107 5.45 8.18 -1.31
N ASN A 108 5.43 9.34 -1.96
CA ASN A 108 6.23 10.51 -1.61
C ASN A 108 5.47 11.55 -0.75
N ASN A 109 4.35 11.15 -0.12
CA ASN A 109 3.51 12.02 0.72
C ASN A 109 2.94 13.26 0.00
N LEU A 110 2.76 13.18 -1.32
CA LEU A 110 2.18 14.22 -2.18
C LEU A 110 0.74 13.85 -2.58
N ALA A 111 -0.08 13.41 -1.62
CA ALA A 111 -1.43 12.93 -1.86
C ALA A 111 -2.33 13.95 -2.58
N GLN A 112 -2.14 15.24 -2.33
CA GLN A 112 -2.89 16.31 -3.00
C GLN A 112 -2.66 16.34 -4.53
N LYS A 113 -1.41 16.17 -4.97
CA LYS A 113 -1.07 16.04 -6.42
C LYS A 113 -1.71 14.81 -7.06
N THR A 114 -1.93 13.75 -6.28
CA THR A 114 -2.63 12.55 -6.77
C THR A 114 -4.08 12.86 -7.13
N ILE A 115 -4.76 13.65 -6.31
CA ILE A 115 -6.15 14.06 -6.54
C ILE A 115 -6.25 14.99 -7.74
N GLU A 116 -5.33 15.95 -7.85
CA GLU A 116 -5.24 16.86 -9.00
C GLU A 116 -5.07 16.08 -10.30
N LEU A 117 -4.12 15.14 -10.34
CA LEU A 117 -3.89 14.30 -11.51
C LEU A 117 -5.07 13.36 -11.82
N PHE A 118 -5.75 12.83 -10.80
CA PHE A 118 -6.97 12.04 -10.99
C PHE A 118 -8.11 12.87 -11.60
N ASN A 119 -8.32 14.09 -11.13
CA ASN A 119 -9.33 15.00 -11.67
C ASN A 119 -8.98 15.43 -13.10
N GLU A 120 -7.70 15.67 -13.41
CA GLU A 120 -7.22 15.93 -14.77
C GLU A 120 -7.53 14.74 -15.70
N LEU A 121 -7.26 13.52 -15.26
CA LEU A 121 -7.58 12.29 -16.01
C LEU A 121 -9.09 12.18 -16.26
N LYS A 122 -9.92 12.56 -15.28
CA LYS A 122 -11.38 12.47 -15.37
C LYS A 122 -12.04 13.60 -16.15
N ASN A 123 -11.35 14.70 -16.43
CA ASN A 123 -11.92 15.84 -17.12
C ASN A 123 -12.13 15.55 -18.63
N PRO A 124 -13.38 15.48 -19.12
CA PRO A 124 -13.68 15.20 -20.52
C PRO A 124 -13.28 16.33 -21.48
N ALA A 125 -13.03 17.54 -20.98
CA ALA A 125 -12.54 18.66 -21.79
C ALA A 125 -11.04 18.58 -22.11
N GLY A 126 -10.30 17.62 -21.51
CA GLY A 126 -8.88 17.38 -21.81
C GLY A 126 -8.64 16.39 -22.95
N MET A 127 -7.37 16.19 -23.32
CA MET A 127 -6.92 15.17 -24.30
C MET A 127 -7.18 13.70 -23.87
N ASN A 128 -7.87 13.46 -22.74
CA ASN A 128 -8.00 12.16 -22.08
C ASN A 128 -9.32 11.43 -22.41
N THR A 129 -10.12 11.91 -23.37
CA THR A 129 -11.42 11.32 -23.73
C THR A 129 -11.32 9.84 -24.12
N VAL A 130 -10.25 9.44 -24.81
CA VAL A 130 -9.98 8.04 -25.16
C VAL A 130 -9.68 7.20 -23.91
N LEU A 131 -8.90 7.72 -22.95
CA LEU A 131 -8.62 7.03 -21.69
C LEU A 131 -9.87 6.91 -20.83
N LEU A 132 -10.72 7.94 -20.81
CA LEU A 132 -12.02 7.90 -20.15
C LEU A 132 -12.95 6.86 -20.76
N ASN A 133 -12.91 6.71 -22.09
CA ASN A 133 -13.67 5.68 -22.81
C ASN A 133 -13.10 4.28 -22.54
N GLN A 134 -11.78 4.12 -22.44
CA GLN A 134 -11.14 2.86 -22.01
C GLN A 134 -11.55 2.46 -20.59
N MET A 135 -11.73 3.43 -19.68
CA MET A 135 -12.28 3.16 -18.34
C MET A 135 -13.78 2.77 -18.37
N LYS A 136 -14.50 3.06 -19.46
CA LYS A 136 -15.96 2.84 -19.59
C LYS A 136 -16.34 1.60 -20.41
N LEU A 137 -15.53 1.19 -21.39
CA LEU A 137 -15.88 0.20 -22.43
C LEU A 137 -15.08 -1.11 -22.25
N ASP A 138 -15.48 -1.98 -21.32
CA ASP A 138 -15.11 -3.41 -21.28
C ASP A 138 -13.78 -3.84 -20.62
N ASP A 139 -12.86 -2.94 -20.25
CA ASP A 139 -11.71 -3.29 -19.37
C ASP A 139 -11.79 -2.58 -18.01
N ILE A 140 -12.93 -2.77 -17.33
CA ILE A 140 -13.23 -2.24 -15.99
C ILE A 140 -12.10 -2.59 -15.01
N GLN A 141 -11.51 -3.79 -15.14
CA GLN A 141 -10.40 -4.28 -14.33
C GLN A 141 -9.14 -3.40 -14.45
N SER A 142 -8.80 -2.95 -15.67
CA SER A 142 -7.65 -2.06 -15.89
C SER A 142 -7.75 -0.71 -15.17
N SER A 143 -8.98 -0.29 -14.83
CA SER A 143 -9.26 1.00 -14.18
C SER A 143 -9.21 0.93 -12.64
N ILE A 144 -9.37 -0.26 -12.05
CA ILE A 144 -9.39 -0.48 -10.59
C ILE A 144 -8.15 0.13 -9.89
N PRO A 145 -6.91 -0.06 -10.38
CA PRO A 145 -5.74 0.51 -9.72
C PRO A 145 -5.78 2.03 -9.58
N ILE A 146 -6.34 2.74 -10.58
CA ILE A 146 -6.44 4.21 -10.55
C ILE A 146 -7.34 4.66 -9.41
N TYR A 147 -8.50 4.02 -9.26
CA TYR A 147 -9.43 4.33 -8.18
C TYR A 147 -8.87 3.95 -6.80
N LEU A 148 -8.23 2.78 -6.67
CA LEU A 148 -7.59 2.38 -5.41
C LEU A 148 -6.51 3.38 -4.96
N ILE A 149 -5.70 3.88 -5.90
CA ILE A 149 -4.68 4.89 -5.60
C ILE A 149 -5.33 6.22 -5.19
N ALA A 150 -6.39 6.65 -5.88
CA ALA A 150 -7.13 7.87 -5.53
C ALA A 150 -7.75 7.76 -4.13
N ILE A 151 -8.41 6.63 -3.81
CA ILE A 151 -8.96 6.32 -2.47
C ILE A 151 -7.84 6.36 -1.42
N LYS A 152 -6.69 5.75 -1.69
CA LYS A 152 -5.55 5.78 -0.77
C LYS A 152 -5.03 7.20 -0.53
N ALA A 153 -5.02 8.05 -1.56
CA ALA A 153 -4.59 9.45 -1.44
C ALA A 153 -5.54 10.25 -0.54
N VAL A 154 -6.86 10.15 -0.72
CA VAL A 154 -7.81 10.84 0.17
C VAL A 154 -7.77 10.29 1.60
N ALA A 155 -7.52 8.98 1.77
CA ALA A 155 -7.32 8.38 3.08
C ALA A 155 -6.07 8.91 3.81
N GLN A 156 -4.98 9.21 3.08
CA GLN A 156 -3.78 9.84 3.65
C GLN A 156 -4.01 11.30 4.04
N ILE A 157 -4.88 12.01 3.32
CA ILE A 157 -5.19 13.42 3.61
C ILE A 157 -6.10 13.53 4.83
N GLY A 158 -7.02 12.59 5.03
CA GLY A 158 -7.94 12.62 6.17
C GLY A 158 -9.10 13.63 6.01
N ASP A 159 -9.36 14.12 4.79
CA ASP A 159 -10.40 15.12 4.51
C ASP A 159 -11.68 14.45 3.99
N TYR A 160 -12.76 14.55 4.77
CA TYR A 160 -14.06 13.97 4.45
C TYR A 160 -14.64 14.49 3.13
N SER A 161 -14.52 15.80 2.86
CA SER A 161 -15.11 16.42 1.66
C SER A 161 -14.43 15.91 0.39
N LYS A 162 -13.10 15.78 0.42
CA LYS A 162 -12.32 15.21 -0.69
C LYS A 162 -12.61 13.72 -0.86
N ALA A 163 -12.71 12.97 0.24
CA ALA A 163 -13.09 11.57 0.22
C ALA A 163 -14.45 11.39 -0.46
N GLN A 164 -15.47 12.13 -0.04
CA GLN A 164 -16.82 12.06 -0.60
C GLN A 164 -16.84 12.44 -2.09
N SER A 165 -16.05 13.44 -2.50
CA SER A 165 -15.92 13.84 -3.91
C SER A 165 -15.33 12.72 -4.78
N ILE A 166 -14.28 12.04 -4.32
CA ILE A 166 -13.68 10.91 -5.05
C ILE A 166 -14.62 9.71 -5.09
N VAL A 167 -15.26 9.37 -3.97
CA VAL A 167 -16.18 8.22 -3.89
C VAL A 167 -17.36 8.38 -4.85
N LYS A 168 -17.92 9.59 -5.00
CA LYS A 168 -18.99 9.88 -5.97
C LYS A 168 -18.59 9.68 -7.43
N GLN A 169 -17.29 9.68 -7.74
CA GLN A 169 -16.77 9.47 -9.10
C GLN A 169 -16.47 7.98 -9.40
N ILE A 170 -16.63 7.09 -8.42
CA ILE A 170 -16.46 5.64 -8.60
C ILE A 170 -17.74 5.08 -9.25
N PRO A 171 -17.64 4.40 -10.41
CA PRO A 171 -18.77 3.74 -11.04
C PRO A 171 -19.38 2.68 -10.14
N ASP A 172 -20.72 2.55 -10.14
CA ASP A 172 -21.43 1.59 -9.30
C ASP A 172 -20.98 0.14 -9.52
N CYS A 173 -20.58 -0.22 -10.75
CA CYS A 173 -20.05 -1.55 -11.06
C CYS A 173 -18.76 -1.89 -10.28
N LEU A 174 -17.93 -0.89 -9.97
CA LEU A 174 -16.71 -1.08 -9.17
C LEU A 174 -16.98 -1.23 -7.68
N LEU A 175 -18.14 -0.78 -7.19
CA LEU A 175 -18.49 -0.91 -5.76
C LEU A 175 -18.73 -2.36 -5.34
N ALA A 176 -18.93 -3.27 -6.30
CA ALA A 176 -19.03 -4.71 -6.06
C ALA A 176 -17.66 -5.40 -5.88
N GLU A 177 -16.57 -4.78 -6.34
CA GLU A 177 -15.23 -5.36 -6.30
C GLU A 177 -14.68 -5.36 -4.87
N ASN A 178 -14.23 -6.52 -4.38
CA ASN A 178 -13.74 -6.69 -3.00
C ASN A 178 -12.64 -5.69 -2.64
N GLN A 179 -11.68 -5.46 -3.55
CA GLN A 179 -10.57 -4.53 -3.32
C GLN A 179 -11.04 -3.09 -3.14
N ILE A 180 -12.06 -2.67 -3.92
CA ILE A 180 -12.66 -1.34 -3.80
C ILE A 180 -13.42 -1.23 -2.48
N ARG A 181 -14.24 -2.23 -2.12
CA ARG A 181 -14.95 -2.23 -0.83
C ARG A 181 -14.00 -2.16 0.35
N SER A 182 -12.96 -2.99 0.40
CA SER A 182 -11.95 -2.93 1.47
C SER A 182 -11.27 -1.57 1.53
N ALA A 183 -10.92 -0.98 0.38
CA ALA A 183 -10.30 0.35 0.34
C ALA A 183 -11.25 1.47 0.81
N LEU A 184 -12.54 1.36 0.51
CA LEU A 184 -13.55 2.30 0.97
C LEU A 184 -13.80 2.19 2.48
N ILE A 185 -13.84 0.98 3.05
CA ILE A 185 -13.92 0.78 4.50
C ILE A 185 -12.71 1.43 5.18
N ASP A 186 -11.48 1.18 4.68
CA ASP A 186 -10.25 1.79 5.21
C ASP A 186 -10.27 3.31 5.11
N LEU A 187 -10.72 3.85 3.98
CA LEU A 187 -10.88 5.29 3.77
C LEU A 187 -11.80 5.90 4.81
N TRP A 188 -13.03 5.39 4.92
CA TRP A 188 -14.04 5.94 5.81
C TRP A 188 -13.60 5.86 7.28
N GLY A 189 -12.94 4.76 7.68
CA GLY A 189 -12.31 4.66 8.99
C GLY A 189 -11.25 5.73 9.24
N LYS A 190 -10.37 6.02 8.26
CA LYS A 190 -9.30 7.02 8.39
C LYS A 190 -9.76 8.47 8.38
N VAL A 191 -10.88 8.78 7.73
CA VAL A 191 -11.47 10.13 7.74
C VAL A 191 -12.45 10.34 8.90
N GLY A 192 -12.56 9.36 9.81
CA GLY A 192 -13.38 9.46 11.01
C GLY A 192 -14.87 9.08 10.83
N SER A 193 -15.25 8.59 9.66
CA SER A 193 -16.64 8.29 9.30
C SER A 193 -16.94 6.80 9.38
N VAL A 194 -16.91 6.25 10.59
CA VAL A 194 -17.07 4.81 10.83
C VAL A 194 -18.44 4.29 10.38
N ASP A 195 -19.47 5.13 10.41
CA ASP A 195 -20.82 4.75 9.97
C ASP A 195 -20.85 4.41 8.47
N GLU A 196 -20.19 5.21 7.62
CA GLU A 196 -20.04 4.90 6.19
C GLU A 196 -19.22 3.64 5.97
N ALA A 197 -18.16 3.42 6.75
CA ALA A 197 -17.39 2.18 6.70
C ALA A 197 -18.27 0.97 7.02
N LYS A 198 -19.07 1.07 8.09
CA LYS A 198 -20.01 0.04 8.52
C LYS A 198 -21.09 -0.25 7.48
N LEU A 199 -21.67 0.79 6.87
CA LEU A 199 -22.69 0.64 5.82
C LEU A 199 -22.18 -0.15 4.62
N ILE A 200 -20.91 -0.02 4.27
CA ILE A 200 -20.28 -0.81 3.20
C ILE A 200 -20.04 -2.24 3.70
N PHE A 201 -19.47 -2.40 4.90
CA PHE A 201 -19.16 -3.70 5.49
C PHE A 201 -20.42 -4.58 5.65
N ASP A 202 -21.52 -4.03 6.16
CA ASP A 202 -22.77 -4.76 6.39
C ASP A 202 -23.44 -5.26 5.08
N LYS A 203 -23.06 -4.70 3.92
CA LYS A 203 -23.50 -5.18 2.60
C LYS A 203 -22.67 -6.36 2.07
N ILE A 204 -21.59 -6.75 2.76
CA ILE A 204 -20.71 -7.85 2.36
C ILE A 204 -21.28 -9.15 2.93
N ARG A 205 -21.85 -10.00 2.06
CA ARG A 205 -22.47 -11.27 2.48
C ARG A 205 -21.47 -12.26 3.09
N GLN A 206 -20.24 -12.29 2.59
CA GLN A 206 -19.19 -13.20 3.03
C GLN A 206 -17.88 -12.42 3.14
N PRO A 207 -17.66 -11.68 4.24
CA PRO A 207 -16.44 -10.92 4.41
C PRO A 207 -15.23 -11.85 4.49
N ASN A 208 -14.17 -11.49 3.78
CA ASN A 208 -12.88 -12.18 3.88
C ASN A 208 -12.01 -11.55 4.99
N THR A 209 -10.85 -12.15 5.24
CA THR A 209 -9.84 -11.65 6.19
C THR A 209 -9.57 -10.15 6.09
N ILE A 210 -9.42 -9.63 4.86
CA ILE A 210 -9.07 -8.22 4.63
C ILE A 210 -10.23 -7.33 5.09
N GLU A 211 -11.46 -7.63 4.69
CA GLU A 211 -12.65 -6.84 5.03
C GLU A 211 -12.89 -6.81 6.55
N TYR A 212 -12.79 -7.96 7.23
CA TYR A 212 -12.85 -8.03 8.69
C TYR A 212 -11.73 -7.22 9.36
N THR A 213 -10.48 -7.43 8.93
CA THR A 213 -9.32 -6.75 9.52
C THR A 213 -9.43 -5.23 9.36
N THR A 214 -9.84 -4.77 8.19
CA THR A 214 -10.03 -3.33 7.91
C THR A 214 -11.15 -2.73 8.76
N MET A 215 -12.25 -3.44 8.98
CA MET A 215 -13.34 -2.94 9.82
C MET A 215 -12.96 -2.90 11.30
N VAL A 216 -12.30 -3.94 11.82
CA VAL A 216 -11.73 -3.95 13.19
C VAL A 216 -10.75 -2.79 13.38
N ASN A 217 -9.85 -2.57 12.41
CA ASN A 217 -8.93 -1.44 12.42
C ASN A 217 -9.67 -0.10 12.42
N SER A 218 -10.73 0.04 11.61
CA SER A 218 -11.53 1.26 11.52
C SER A 218 -12.19 1.61 12.85
N TYR A 219 -12.75 0.62 13.55
CA TYR A 219 -13.24 0.82 14.92
C TYR A 219 -12.12 1.23 15.88
N GLY A 220 -10.98 0.53 15.85
CA GLY A 220 -9.84 0.83 16.73
C GLY A 220 -9.24 2.23 16.55
N LEU A 221 -9.13 2.70 15.30
CA LEU A 221 -8.63 4.05 14.98
C LEU A 221 -9.54 5.17 15.52
N ASN A 222 -10.84 4.87 15.69
CA ASN A 222 -11.85 5.84 16.11
C ASN A 222 -12.25 5.69 17.59
N GLY A 223 -11.44 4.99 18.39
CA GLY A 223 -11.70 4.80 19.82
C GLY A 223 -12.90 3.90 20.12
N MET A 224 -13.42 3.17 19.13
CA MET A 224 -14.56 2.26 19.26
C MET A 224 -14.09 0.85 19.64
N GLY A 225 -13.25 0.73 20.67
CA GLY A 225 -12.59 -0.53 21.04
C GLY A 225 -13.56 -1.66 21.33
N MET A 226 -14.66 -1.39 22.03
CA MET A 226 -15.67 -2.41 22.33
C MET A 226 -16.30 -3.00 21.05
N GLN A 227 -16.58 -2.15 20.06
CA GLN A 227 -17.10 -2.59 18.76
C GLN A 227 -16.04 -3.37 17.97
N ALA A 228 -14.77 -2.94 18.03
CA ALA A 228 -13.65 -3.66 17.42
C ALA A 228 -13.53 -5.09 17.96
N ILE A 229 -13.59 -5.25 19.29
CA ILE A 229 -13.47 -6.55 19.95
C ILE A 229 -14.71 -7.42 19.76
N ALA A 230 -15.92 -6.83 19.82
CA ALA A 230 -17.14 -7.53 19.49
C ALA A 230 -17.12 -8.11 18.08
N LEU A 231 -16.65 -7.33 17.09
CA LEU A 231 -16.47 -7.83 15.72
C LEU A 231 -15.37 -8.88 15.63
N PHE A 232 -14.22 -8.66 16.29
CA PHE A 232 -13.11 -9.62 16.30
C PHE A 232 -13.54 -11.01 16.77
N HIS A 233 -14.35 -11.11 17.82
CA HIS A 233 -14.86 -12.39 18.31
C HIS A 233 -15.86 -13.10 17.38
N GLN A 234 -16.44 -12.37 16.41
CA GLN A 234 -17.31 -12.94 15.39
C GLN A 234 -16.54 -13.48 14.18
N ILE A 235 -15.25 -13.20 14.07
CA ILE A 235 -14.43 -13.63 12.92
C ILE A 235 -14.19 -15.16 13.03
N PRO A 236 -14.51 -15.94 11.98
CA PRO A 236 -14.16 -17.35 11.93
C PRO A 236 -12.66 -17.56 12.11
N ARG A 237 -12.27 -18.61 12.86
CA ARG A 237 -10.85 -18.85 13.19
C ARG A 237 -9.96 -18.98 11.96
N GLU A 238 -10.48 -19.55 10.88
CA GLU A 238 -9.80 -19.72 9.59
C GLU A 238 -9.52 -18.39 8.86
N LEU A 239 -10.20 -17.30 9.24
CA LEU A 239 -9.98 -15.96 8.69
C LEU A 239 -9.11 -15.08 9.60
N LEU A 240 -8.73 -15.56 10.80
CA LEU A 240 -7.85 -14.83 11.69
C LEU A 240 -6.40 -14.93 11.22
N HIS A 241 -5.81 -13.77 10.91
CA HIS A 241 -4.39 -13.64 10.59
C HIS A 241 -3.70 -12.68 11.57
N GLU A 242 -2.36 -12.68 11.56
CA GLU A 242 -1.53 -11.79 12.39
C GLU A 242 -2.02 -10.33 12.35
N ALA A 243 -2.36 -9.81 11.17
CA ALA A 243 -2.84 -8.44 11.02
C ALA A 243 -4.15 -8.17 11.79
N THR A 244 -5.06 -9.15 11.83
CA THR A 244 -6.34 -9.05 12.54
C THR A 244 -6.12 -8.98 14.06
N TYR A 245 -5.24 -9.84 14.59
CA TYR A 245 -4.84 -9.81 16.00
C TYR A 245 -4.19 -8.48 16.37
N VAL A 246 -3.27 -7.96 15.54
CA VAL A 246 -2.63 -6.66 15.78
C VAL A 246 -3.66 -5.53 15.79
N CYS A 247 -4.65 -5.54 14.89
CA CYS A 247 -5.71 -4.53 14.89
C CYS A 247 -6.57 -4.59 16.16
N ALA A 248 -6.92 -5.80 16.63
CA ALA A 248 -7.67 -5.97 17.88
C ALA A 248 -6.86 -5.53 19.11
N LEU A 249 -5.58 -5.91 19.21
CA LEU A 249 -4.70 -5.48 20.30
C LEU A 249 -4.50 -3.96 20.31
N ASN A 250 -4.33 -3.32 19.14
CA ASN A 250 -4.27 -1.87 19.04
C ASN A 250 -5.58 -1.21 19.50
N ALA A 251 -6.72 -1.76 19.11
CA ALA A 251 -8.02 -1.25 19.57
C ALA A 251 -8.17 -1.35 21.09
N CYS A 252 -7.70 -2.45 21.70
CA CYS A 252 -7.63 -2.59 23.15
C CYS A 252 -6.69 -1.57 23.79
N SER A 253 -5.47 -1.43 23.27
CA SER A 253 -4.46 -0.47 23.73
C SER A 253 -5.00 0.96 23.75
N HIS A 254 -5.71 1.35 22.68
CA HIS A 254 -6.28 2.68 22.53
C HIS A 254 -7.49 2.94 23.42
N SER A 255 -8.21 1.88 23.80
CA SER A 255 -9.46 1.98 24.55
C SER A 255 -9.33 1.52 26.02
N GLY A 256 -8.11 1.21 26.47
CA GLY A 256 -7.85 0.74 27.83
C GLY A 256 -8.38 -0.68 28.14
N LEU A 257 -8.66 -1.50 27.12
CA LEU A 257 -9.22 -2.85 27.28
C LEU A 257 -8.10 -3.89 27.51
N VAL A 258 -7.29 -3.68 28.54
CA VAL A 258 -6.06 -4.46 28.77
C VAL A 258 -6.36 -5.93 29.07
N ASP A 259 -7.45 -6.22 29.77
CA ASP A 259 -7.88 -7.60 30.05
C ASP A 259 -8.21 -8.37 28.77
N GLU A 260 -8.94 -7.73 27.84
CA GLU A 260 -9.24 -8.32 26.54
C GLU A 260 -7.97 -8.51 25.71
N ALA A 261 -7.06 -7.52 25.72
CA ALA A 261 -5.77 -7.67 25.04
C ALA A 261 -5.00 -8.90 25.54
N ARG A 262 -4.95 -9.11 26.86
CA ARG A 262 -4.32 -10.29 27.47
C ARG A 262 -4.98 -11.59 27.03
N LEU A 263 -6.32 -11.64 27.04
CA LEU A 263 -7.07 -12.83 26.63
C LEU A 263 -6.79 -13.18 25.16
N ILE A 264 -6.83 -12.19 24.27
CA ILE A 264 -6.53 -12.35 22.85
C ILE A 264 -5.09 -12.83 22.69
N PHE A 265 -4.11 -12.15 23.31
CA PHE A 265 -2.70 -12.50 23.22
C PHE A 265 -2.42 -13.93 23.67
N LYS A 266 -3.03 -14.37 24.78
CA LYS A 266 -2.87 -15.74 25.30
C LYS A 266 -3.34 -16.80 24.29
N ASN A 267 -4.43 -16.52 23.56
CA ASN A 267 -5.04 -17.46 22.61
C ASN A 267 -4.32 -17.55 21.26
N ILE A 268 -3.30 -16.73 21.01
CA ILE A 268 -2.49 -16.80 19.79
C ILE A 268 -1.47 -17.93 19.91
N GLU A 269 -1.55 -18.93 19.04
CA GLU A 269 -0.61 -20.07 19.02
C GLU A 269 0.82 -19.64 18.64
N MET A 270 0.99 -18.97 17.49
CA MET A 270 2.29 -18.49 17.01
C MET A 270 2.36 -16.97 17.09
N LYS A 271 3.14 -16.47 18.05
CA LYS A 271 3.31 -15.04 18.29
C LYS A 271 4.56 -14.54 17.57
N THR A 272 4.38 -13.59 16.66
CA THR A 272 5.48 -12.91 15.98
C THR A 272 6.02 -11.76 16.84
N MET A 273 7.21 -11.26 16.49
CA MET A 273 7.76 -10.02 17.06
C MET A 273 6.74 -8.87 17.08
N ARG A 274 5.93 -8.75 16.02
CA ARG A 274 4.95 -7.69 15.88
C ARG A 274 3.79 -7.84 16.87
N ILE A 275 3.37 -9.06 17.17
CA ILE A 275 2.35 -9.33 18.19
C ILE A 275 2.90 -9.01 19.58
N TYR A 276 4.13 -9.43 19.90
CA TYR A 276 4.79 -9.06 21.16
C TYR A 276 4.93 -7.55 21.31
N SER A 277 5.44 -6.85 20.29
CA SER A 277 5.62 -5.39 20.36
C SER A 277 4.29 -4.65 20.59
N THR A 278 3.21 -5.13 19.96
CA THR A 278 1.87 -4.52 20.11
C THR A 278 1.33 -4.75 21.53
N MET A 279 1.52 -5.93 22.09
CA MET A 279 1.11 -6.23 23.46
C MET A 279 1.92 -5.45 24.50
N ILE A 280 3.22 -5.31 24.29
CA ILE A 280 4.12 -4.51 25.17
C ILE A 280 3.70 -3.03 25.14
N ASP A 281 3.38 -2.47 23.96
CA ASP A 281 2.84 -1.11 23.84
C ASP A 281 1.53 -0.95 24.63
N CYS A 282 0.61 -1.91 24.50
CA CYS A 282 -0.64 -1.93 25.27
C CYS A 282 -0.41 -1.90 26.78
N LEU A 283 0.51 -2.73 27.30
CA LEU A 283 0.82 -2.78 28.73
C LEU A 283 1.52 -1.51 29.21
N SER A 284 2.42 -0.96 28.40
CA SER A 284 3.16 0.26 28.71
C SER A 284 2.22 1.47 28.81
N ARG A 285 1.24 1.59 27.90
CA ARG A 285 0.20 2.63 27.98
C ARG A 285 -0.74 2.46 29.17
N ALA A 286 -0.94 1.23 29.61
CA ALA A 286 -1.69 0.91 30.82
C ALA A 286 -0.86 1.05 32.12
N SER A 287 0.40 1.52 32.04
CA SER A 287 1.34 1.58 33.17
C SER A 287 1.64 0.22 33.84
N ALA A 288 1.42 -0.88 33.14
CA ALA A 288 1.70 -2.24 33.61
C ALA A 288 3.15 -2.65 33.25
N PHE A 289 4.13 -1.87 33.71
CA PHE A 289 5.53 -1.98 33.28
C PHE A 289 6.19 -3.31 33.65
N GLU A 290 5.86 -3.89 34.79
CA GLU A 290 6.38 -5.19 35.22
C GLU A 290 5.97 -6.29 34.24
N GLN A 291 4.69 -6.36 33.87
CA GLN A 291 4.18 -7.31 32.87
C GLN A 291 4.77 -7.06 31.47
N ALA A 292 5.01 -5.78 31.13
CA ALA A 292 5.66 -5.44 29.86
C ALA A 292 7.10 -5.98 29.82
N GLN A 293 7.83 -5.87 30.93
CA GLN A 293 9.19 -6.41 31.06
C GLN A 293 9.21 -7.94 31.00
N GLU A 294 8.27 -8.60 31.68
CA GLU A 294 8.13 -10.07 31.62
C GLU A 294 7.95 -10.58 30.18
N LEU A 295 7.15 -9.87 29.36
CA LEU A 295 6.96 -10.23 27.95
C LEU A 295 8.21 -9.99 27.09
N ILE A 296 9.01 -8.96 27.40
CA ILE A 296 10.30 -8.73 26.73
C ILE A 296 11.23 -9.90 27.04
N ASP A 297 11.36 -10.27 28.32
CA ASP A 297 12.23 -11.35 28.76
C ASP A 297 11.77 -12.72 28.22
N GLU A 298 10.45 -12.94 28.10
CA GLU A 298 9.88 -14.12 27.43
C GLU A 298 10.27 -14.15 25.94
N TYR A 299 10.11 -13.04 25.23
CA TYR A 299 10.44 -12.94 23.81
C TYR A 299 11.94 -13.23 23.57
N GLU A 300 12.82 -12.61 24.35
CA GLU A 300 14.26 -12.81 24.25
C GLU A 300 14.69 -14.25 24.56
N ARG A 301 14.13 -14.88 25.60
CA ARG A 301 14.41 -16.29 25.92
C ARG A 301 14.03 -17.23 24.78
N ASN A 302 12.88 -17.00 24.15
CA ASN A 302 12.37 -17.86 23.09
C ASN A 302 13.09 -17.65 21.74
N HIS A 303 13.72 -16.48 21.51
CA HIS A 303 14.32 -16.09 20.23
C HIS A 303 15.83 -15.84 20.28
N SER A 304 16.47 -16.11 21.43
CA SER A 304 17.93 -16.05 21.55
C SER A 304 18.59 -17.13 20.68
N PRO A 305 19.64 -16.82 19.90
CA PRO A 305 20.35 -17.80 19.07
C PRO A 305 21.03 -18.94 19.87
N TYR A 306 21.04 -18.84 21.20
CA TYR A 306 21.58 -19.87 22.11
C TYR A 306 20.51 -20.89 22.58
N SER A 307 19.22 -20.67 22.33
CA SER A 307 18.16 -21.61 22.77
C SER A 307 18.07 -22.87 21.88
N THR A 308 18.50 -22.80 20.62
CA THR A 308 18.55 -23.94 19.68
C THR A 308 19.77 -24.85 19.81
N MET A 309 20.73 -24.53 20.69
CA MET A 309 21.89 -25.42 20.93
C MET A 309 21.65 -26.48 22.02
N TYR A 310 20.49 -26.45 22.69
CA TYR A 310 20.15 -27.37 23.78
C TYR A 310 18.80 -28.12 23.59
N SER A 311 18.22 -28.08 22.39
CA SER A 311 17.04 -28.87 21.99
C SER A 311 17.44 -29.99 21.05
#